data_AF-A0A1V5MK32-F1
#
_entry.id   AF-A0A1V5MK32-F1
#
_cell.length_a   1.000
_cell.length_b   1.000
_cell.length_c   1.000
_cell.angle_alpha   90.00
_cell.angle_beta   90.00
_cell.angle_gamma   90.00
#
_symmetry.space_group_name_H-M   'P 1'
#
loop_
_entity.id
_entity.type
_entity.pdbx_description
1 polymer ?
#
loop_
_entity_poly.entity_id
_entity_poly.type
_entity_poly.pdbx_seq_one_letter_code
_entity_poly.pdbx_strand_id
1 'polypeptide(L)'
;MTDVSSSAVSLLALLLSALGVTGFILSLILREFNRPKFVVALILSLAMLAGGTYFCWRTFQPPFEGTAGSRLPGRSPVLDQDRLPRPSSGISLELKQGEKQITLADGETLPLKKGARIILTDVKVPGVAPSRIRVNVVGFIGNPNREAEDRNVEIDTNGFLRKFALNPEGTRYKVAVLRDKDEIAAFFLDLK
;
A
#
# COMPACT_ATOMS: atom_id res chain seq x y z
N MET A 1 -11.12 -10.83 -35.18
CA MET A 1 -12.37 -11.58 -34.91
C MET A 1 -12.32 -12.11 -33.47
N THR A 2 -12.48 -11.26 -32.46
CA THR A 2 -12.52 -11.68 -31.03
C THR A 2 -13.41 -10.79 -30.12
N ASP A 3 -13.98 -9.69 -30.61
CA ASP A 3 -14.76 -8.76 -29.75
C ASP A 3 -16.18 -9.20 -29.38
N VAL A 4 -16.74 -10.20 -30.07
CA VAL A 4 -18.12 -10.66 -29.79
C VAL A 4 -18.19 -11.45 -28.48
N SER A 5 -17.08 -12.02 -28.02
CA SER A 5 -17.04 -12.84 -26.80
C SER A 5 -17.14 -12.01 -25.52
N SER A 6 -16.60 -10.78 -25.48
CA SER A 6 -16.55 -9.99 -24.24
C SER A 6 -17.90 -9.39 -23.88
N SER A 7 -18.61 -8.84 -24.86
CA SER A 7 -19.93 -8.22 -24.67
C SER A 7 -21.01 -9.22 -24.26
N ALA A 8 -21.00 -10.43 -24.83
CA ALA A 8 -21.92 -11.51 -24.46
C ALA A 8 -21.74 -11.95 -22.99
N VAL A 9 -20.49 -11.97 -22.52
CA VAL A 9 -20.16 -12.37 -21.14
C VAL A 9 -20.58 -11.30 -20.13
N SER A 10 -20.39 -10.01 -20.45
CA SER A 10 -20.85 -8.91 -19.59
C SER A 10 -22.38 -8.85 -19.50
N LEU A 11 -23.09 -9.08 -20.60
CA LEU A 11 -24.56 -9.15 -20.61
C LEU A 11 -25.09 -10.32 -19.78
N LEU A 12 -24.45 -11.50 -19.88
CA LEU A 12 -24.82 -12.66 -19.07
C LEU A 12 -24.64 -12.39 -17.58
N ALA A 13 -23.53 -11.76 -17.18
CA ALA A 13 -23.25 -11.44 -15.78
C ALA A 13 -24.25 -10.42 -15.21
N LEU A 14 -24.64 -9.41 -16.01
CA LEU A 14 -25.64 -8.42 -15.63
C LEU A 14 -27.05 -9.01 -15.55
N LEU A 15 -27.38 -9.95 -16.43
CA LEU A 15 -28.65 -10.67 -16.39
C LEU A 15 -28.75 -11.59 -15.16
N LEU A 16 -27.66 -12.29 -14.81
CA LEU A 16 -27.59 -13.13 -13.62
C LEU A 16 -27.71 -12.31 -12.33
N SER A 17 -27.08 -11.14 -12.26
CA SER A 17 -27.19 -10.26 -11.08
C SER A 17 -28.60 -9.69 -10.94
N ALA A 18 -29.24 -9.26 -12.03
CA ALA A 18 -30.62 -8.79 -12.04
C ALA A 18 -31.59 -9.88 -11.56
N LEU A 19 -31.45 -11.12 -12.09
CA LEU A 19 -32.25 -12.27 -11.64
C LEU A 19 -32.03 -12.59 -10.15
N GLY A 20 -30.79 -12.47 -9.65
CA GLY A 20 -30.47 -12.64 -8.25
C GLY A 20 -31.20 -11.65 -7.34
N VAL A 21 -31.25 -10.37 -7.73
CA VAL A 21 -31.96 -9.31 -7.00
C VAL A 21 -33.47 -9.53 -7.05
N THR A 22 -34.04 -9.85 -8.21
CA THR A 22 -35.48 -10.15 -8.32
C THR A 22 -35.85 -11.38 -7.49
N GLY A 23 -35.02 -12.43 -7.50
CA GLY A 23 -35.20 -13.61 -6.65
C GLY A 23 -35.13 -13.29 -5.16
N PHE A 24 -34.24 -12.39 -4.76
CA PHE A 24 -34.14 -11.92 -3.37
C PHE A 24 -35.43 -11.21 -2.92
N ILE A 25 -35.94 -10.28 -3.74
CA ILE A 25 -37.19 -9.55 -3.47
C ILE A 25 -38.37 -10.53 -3.40
N LEU A 26 -38.47 -11.48 -4.33
CA LEU A 26 -39.53 -12.50 -4.32
C LEU A 26 -39.43 -13.41 -3.08
N SER A 27 -38.21 -13.71 -2.62
CA SER A 27 -37.98 -14.46 -1.39
C SER A 27 -38.55 -13.72 -0.19
N LEU A 28 -38.30 -12.41 -0.09
CA LEU A 28 -38.85 -11.58 1.00
C LEU A 28 -40.38 -11.58 1.02
N ILE A 29 -41.03 -11.63 -0.15
CA ILE A 29 -42.50 -11.73 -0.25
C ILE A 29 -43.00 -13.13 0.15
N LEU A 30 -42.31 -14.20 -0.25
CA LEU A 30 -42.66 -15.58 0.11
C LEU A 30 -42.44 -15.93 1.59
N ARG A 31 -41.64 -15.12 2.30
CA ARG A 31 -41.40 -15.24 3.74
C ARG A 31 -42.68 -15.25 4.57
N GLU A 32 -43.70 -14.52 4.12
CA GLU A 32 -45.00 -14.39 4.81
C GLU A 32 -45.85 -15.67 4.70
N PHE A 33 -45.65 -16.48 3.65
CA PHE A 33 -46.56 -17.57 3.28
C PHE A 33 -46.01 -18.98 3.56
N ASN A 34 -44.70 -19.22 3.47
CA ASN A 34 -44.16 -20.57 3.65
C ASN A 34 -42.67 -20.60 4.06
N ARG A 35 -42.42 -20.64 5.38
CA ARG A 35 -41.08 -20.56 5.99
C ARG A 35 -40.02 -21.55 5.47
N PRO A 36 -40.29 -22.86 5.22
CA PRO A 36 -39.25 -23.76 4.72
C PRO A 36 -38.84 -23.47 3.27
N LYS A 37 -39.77 -23.03 2.42
CA LYS A 37 -39.48 -22.69 1.01
C LYS A 37 -38.74 -21.36 0.90
N PHE A 38 -38.96 -20.44 1.85
CA PHE A 38 -38.23 -19.19 1.97
C PHE A 38 -36.73 -19.40 2.17
N VAL A 39 -36.32 -20.31 3.07
CA VAL A 39 -34.90 -20.53 3.37
C VAL A 39 -34.16 -21.05 2.14
N VAL A 40 -34.76 -21.98 1.39
CA VAL A 40 -34.16 -22.52 0.17
C VAL A 40 -34.04 -21.45 -0.91
N ALA A 41 -35.08 -20.63 -1.11
CA ALA A 41 -35.05 -19.52 -2.08
C ALA A 41 -34.02 -18.44 -1.69
N LEU A 42 -33.91 -18.13 -0.41
CA LEU A 42 -32.94 -17.17 0.12
C LEU A 42 -31.50 -17.62 -0.10
N ILE A 43 -31.19 -18.89 0.22
CA ILE A 43 -29.86 -19.47 0.02
C ILE A 43 -29.49 -19.47 -1.47
N LEU A 44 -30.43 -19.85 -2.35
CA LEU A 44 -30.20 -19.88 -3.79
C LEU A 44 -29.94 -18.47 -4.36
N SER A 45 -30.68 -17.46 -3.88
CA SER A 45 -30.50 -16.06 -4.26
C SER A 45 -29.13 -15.51 -3.80
N LEU A 46 -28.73 -15.78 -2.56
CA LEU A 46 -27.42 -15.39 -2.03
C LEU A 46 -26.28 -16.06 -2.80
N ALA A 47 -26.41 -17.34 -3.14
CA ALA A 47 -25.40 -18.06 -3.93
C ALA A 47 -25.26 -17.45 -5.34
N MET A 48 -26.37 -17.13 -5.99
CA MET A 48 -26.37 -16.47 -7.31
C MET A 48 -25.76 -15.06 -7.24
N LEU A 49 -26.05 -14.30 -6.19
CA LEU A 49 -25.53 -12.95 -6.01
C LEU A 49 -24.02 -12.97 -5.71
N ALA A 50 -23.56 -13.89 -4.85
CA ALA A 50 -22.14 -14.09 -4.57
C ALA A 50 -21.37 -14.59 -5.80
N GLY A 51 -21.93 -15.56 -6.54
CA GLY A 51 -21.33 -16.07 -7.77
C GLY A 51 -21.26 -15.00 -8.87
N GLY A 52 -22.34 -14.26 -9.08
CA GLY A 52 -22.41 -13.17 -10.06
C GLY A 52 -21.44 -12.04 -9.74
N THR A 53 -21.39 -11.59 -8.47
CA THR A 53 -20.46 -10.54 -8.03
C THR A 53 -18.99 -10.98 -8.10
N TYR A 54 -18.68 -12.22 -7.71
CA TYR A 54 -17.33 -12.77 -7.84
C TYR A 54 -16.89 -12.88 -9.31
N PHE A 55 -17.80 -13.30 -10.20
CA PHE A 55 -17.50 -13.39 -11.61
C PHE A 55 -17.37 -12.01 -12.28
N CYS A 56 -18.21 -11.04 -11.89
CA CYS A 56 -18.05 -9.64 -12.28
C CYS A 56 -16.70 -9.08 -11.79
N TRP A 57 -16.30 -9.31 -10.54
CA TRP A 57 -14.98 -8.90 -10.06
C TRP A 57 -13.87 -9.51 -10.93
N ARG A 58 -13.95 -10.81 -11.23
CA ARG A 58 -12.91 -11.48 -12.01
C ARG A 58 -12.81 -11.00 -13.46
N THR A 59 -13.93 -10.66 -14.09
CA THR A 59 -13.99 -10.22 -15.50
C THR A 59 -13.78 -8.72 -15.65
N PHE A 60 -14.28 -7.93 -14.72
CA PHE A 60 -14.02 -6.49 -14.56
C PHE A 60 -12.98 -6.26 -13.46
N GLN A 61 -11.86 -7.00 -13.48
CA GLN A 61 -10.67 -6.41 -12.87
C GLN A 61 -10.40 -5.15 -13.70
N PRO A 62 -10.54 -3.93 -13.14
CA PRO A 62 -10.15 -2.76 -13.88
C PRO A 62 -8.68 -2.99 -14.27
N PRO A 63 -8.27 -2.73 -15.53
CA PRO A 63 -6.86 -2.48 -15.75
C PRO A 63 -6.49 -1.43 -14.71
N PHE A 64 -5.46 -1.69 -13.91
CA PHE A 64 -5.04 -0.79 -12.85
C PHE A 64 -4.64 0.53 -13.52
N GLU A 65 -5.62 1.42 -13.72
CA GLU A 65 -5.41 2.80 -14.12
C GLU A 65 -4.90 3.50 -12.87
N GLY A 66 -3.58 3.36 -12.67
CA GLY A 66 -2.82 4.46 -12.12
C GLY A 66 -3.16 5.68 -12.98
N THR A 67 -3.75 6.68 -12.34
CA THR A 67 -4.11 7.95 -12.93
C THR A 67 -2.90 8.55 -13.64
N ALA A 68 -2.84 8.40 -14.96
CA ALA A 68 -1.78 8.93 -15.80
C ALA A 68 -2.27 10.19 -16.53
N GLY A 69 -2.12 11.33 -15.86
CA GLY A 69 -1.75 12.59 -16.51
C GLY A 69 -0.60 13.13 -15.67
N SER A 70 0.65 12.77 -15.93
CA SER A 70 1.38 13.05 -17.16
C SER A 70 2.42 11.98 -17.49
N ARG A 71 2.49 11.66 -18.79
CA ARG A 71 3.40 10.72 -19.45
C ARG A 71 4.86 10.78 -18.95
N LEU A 72 5.35 9.66 -18.45
CA LEU A 72 6.73 9.17 -18.65
C LEU A 72 6.67 7.67 -18.95
N PRO A 73 7.55 7.13 -19.80
CA PRO A 73 7.41 5.80 -20.37
C PRO A 73 7.58 4.72 -19.31
N GLY A 74 6.86 3.60 -19.53
CA GLY A 74 6.80 2.46 -18.65
C GLY A 74 8.17 1.95 -18.21
N ARG A 75 8.34 1.87 -16.90
CA ARG A 75 9.24 0.94 -16.24
C ARG A 75 8.43 0.36 -15.09
N SER A 76 8.23 -0.95 -15.08
CA SER A 76 7.71 -1.69 -13.93
C SER A 76 8.39 -1.18 -12.65
N PRO A 77 7.77 -1.23 -11.46
CA PRO A 77 8.51 -1.12 -10.21
C PRO A 77 9.29 -2.43 -10.02
N VAL A 78 10.23 -2.70 -10.91
CA VAL A 78 11.54 -3.13 -10.46
C VAL A 78 11.93 -1.98 -9.53
N LEU A 79 11.96 -2.26 -8.23
CA LEU A 79 12.72 -1.42 -7.31
C LEU A 79 14.12 -1.41 -7.93
N ASP A 80 14.44 -0.36 -8.72
CA ASP A 80 15.75 -0.15 -9.33
C ASP A 80 16.71 -0.15 -8.14
N GLN A 81 17.31 -1.30 -7.83
CA GLN A 81 18.47 -1.38 -6.94
C GLN A 81 19.60 -0.48 -7.47
N ASP A 82 19.53 -0.10 -8.76
CA ASP A 82 20.41 0.85 -9.44
C ASP A 82 20.00 2.34 -9.32
N ARG A 83 18.86 2.66 -8.68
CA ARG A 83 18.48 4.05 -8.31
C ARG A 83 18.58 4.28 -6.81
N LEU A 84 19.63 3.76 -6.19
CA LEU A 84 20.11 4.41 -4.98
C LEU A 84 20.47 5.86 -5.36
N PRO A 85 19.94 6.88 -4.65
CA PRO A 85 20.43 8.24 -4.83
C PRO A 85 21.96 8.19 -4.73
N ARG A 86 22.67 8.81 -5.69
CA ARG A 86 24.11 8.99 -5.50
C ARG A 86 24.27 9.75 -4.19
N PRO A 87 25.12 9.28 -3.26
CA PRO A 87 25.29 9.92 -1.96
C PRO A 87 25.54 11.40 -2.18
N SER A 88 24.56 12.20 -1.79
CA SER A 88 24.58 13.64 -1.96
C SER A 88 25.44 14.19 -0.84
N SER A 89 26.60 14.73 -1.22
CA SER A 89 27.56 15.27 -0.26
C SER A 89 26.90 16.37 0.56
N GLY A 90 26.71 16.12 1.86
CA GLY A 90 26.17 17.09 2.82
C GLY A 90 24.75 16.83 3.33
N ILE A 91 24.04 15.80 2.86
CA ILE A 91 22.78 15.38 3.50
C ILE A 91 23.08 14.41 4.65
N SER A 92 22.55 14.71 5.85
CA SER A 92 22.71 13.85 7.03
C SER A 92 21.41 13.70 7.81
N LEU A 93 21.13 12.47 8.25
CA LEU A 93 20.00 12.14 9.12
C LEU A 93 20.48 12.01 10.56
N GLU A 94 19.80 12.69 11.48
CA GLU A 94 20.04 12.58 12.92
C GLU A 94 18.93 11.75 13.56
N LEU A 95 19.33 10.78 14.37
CA LEU A 95 18.41 9.93 15.11
C LEU A 95 18.93 9.63 16.52
N LYS A 96 18.01 9.28 17.40
CA LYS A 96 18.29 8.84 18.77
C LYS A 96 17.87 7.39 18.95
N GLN A 97 18.72 6.64 19.65
CA GLN A 97 18.43 5.29 20.13
C GLN A 97 18.74 5.24 21.63
N GLY A 98 17.70 5.32 22.47
CA GLY A 98 17.88 5.58 23.90
C GLY A 98 18.54 6.95 24.12
N GLU A 99 19.65 6.98 24.87
CA GLU A 99 20.43 8.21 25.12
C GLU A 99 21.47 8.50 24.02
N LYS A 100 21.70 7.55 23.10
CA LYS A 100 22.72 7.70 22.06
C LYS A 100 22.16 8.49 20.88
N GLN A 101 22.85 9.57 20.51
CA GLN A 101 22.63 10.28 19.25
C GLN A 101 23.52 9.70 18.16
N ILE A 102 22.93 9.47 16.99
CA ILE A 102 23.57 8.86 15.83
C ILE A 102 23.29 9.76 14.63
N THR A 103 24.33 10.03 13.84
CA THR A 103 24.21 10.76 12.58
C THR A 103 24.61 9.83 11.46
N LEU A 104 23.76 9.72 10.44
CA LEU A 104 24.00 8.94 9.24
C LEU A 104 24.21 9.88 8.05
N ALA A 105 25.13 9.52 7.17
CA ALA A 105 25.29 10.14 5.86
C ALA A 105 24.34 9.50 4.83
N ASP A 106 24.03 10.21 3.75
CA ASP A 106 23.19 9.68 2.65
C ASP A 106 23.75 8.35 2.12
N GLY A 107 22.88 7.35 1.98
CA GLY A 107 23.22 5.98 1.60
C GLY A 107 23.72 5.08 2.74
N GLU A 108 23.97 5.63 3.92
CA GLU A 108 24.50 4.86 5.05
C GLU A 108 23.46 3.90 5.65
N THR A 109 23.95 2.81 6.24
CA THR A 109 23.14 1.77 6.85
C THR A 109 23.40 1.69 8.34
N LEU A 110 22.34 1.77 9.14
CA LEU A 110 22.40 1.61 10.59
C LEU A 110 21.98 0.18 10.99
N PRO A 111 22.88 -0.63 11.56
CA PRO A 111 22.49 -1.90 12.16
C PRO A 111 21.71 -1.66 13.46
N LEU A 112 20.52 -2.26 13.56
CA LEU A 112 19.63 -2.23 14.71
C LEU A 112 19.30 -3.64 15.16
N LYS A 113 19.10 -3.85 16.46
CA LYS A 113 18.48 -5.09 16.96
C LYS A 113 17.00 -5.07 16.64
N LYS A 114 16.43 -6.20 16.26
CA LYS A 114 14.96 -6.32 16.16
C LYS A 114 14.29 -5.97 17.49
N GLY A 115 13.26 -5.11 17.44
CA GLY A 115 12.58 -4.55 18.60
C GLY A 115 13.27 -3.36 19.25
N ALA A 116 14.35 -2.85 18.64
CA ALA A 116 14.89 -1.55 19.03
C ALA A 116 13.88 -0.43 18.79
N ARG A 117 13.97 0.61 19.63
CA ARG A 117 13.21 1.84 19.50
C ARG A 117 14.12 3.00 19.12
N ILE A 118 13.73 3.73 18.10
CA ILE A 118 14.48 4.88 17.58
C ILE A 118 13.56 6.09 17.42
N ILE A 119 14.15 7.30 17.42
CA ILE A 119 13.45 8.54 17.10
C ILE A 119 14.28 9.27 16.06
N LEU A 120 13.68 9.58 14.90
CA LEU A 120 14.31 10.45 13.91
C LEU A 120 14.16 11.89 14.38
N THR A 121 15.26 12.55 14.73
CA THR A 121 15.21 13.89 15.35
C THR A 121 15.24 14.99 14.31
N ASP A 122 16.15 14.91 13.34
CA ASP A 122 16.29 15.93 12.31
C ASP A 122 16.95 15.40 11.05
N VAL A 123 16.87 16.16 9.97
CA VAL A 123 17.59 15.92 8.73
C VAL A 123 18.16 17.23 8.20
N LYS A 124 19.46 17.24 7.92
CA LYS A 124 20.15 18.41 7.36
C LYS A 124 20.23 18.24 5.85
N VAL A 125 19.62 19.16 5.12
CA VAL A 125 19.65 19.22 3.65
C VAL A 125 20.19 20.60 3.24
N PRO A 126 21.37 20.70 2.61
CA PRO A 126 21.94 21.98 2.22
C PRO A 126 21.02 22.77 1.29
N GLY A 127 20.79 24.04 1.60
CA GLY A 127 20.02 24.96 0.75
C GLY A 127 18.52 24.70 0.69
N VAL A 128 17.98 23.81 1.53
CA VAL A 128 16.53 23.52 1.57
C VAL A 128 15.96 23.85 2.95
N ALA A 129 14.84 24.56 2.96
CA ALA A 129 14.13 24.88 4.19
C ALA A 129 13.56 23.60 4.84
N PRO A 130 13.71 23.41 6.18
CA PRO A 130 13.22 22.22 6.87
C PRO A 130 11.72 21.92 6.69
N SER A 131 10.90 22.96 6.45
CA SER A 131 9.46 22.84 6.22
C SER A 131 9.09 22.18 4.89
N ARG A 132 10.02 22.12 3.93
CA ARG A 132 9.85 21.43 2.64
C ARG A 132 10.38 20.00 2.65
N ILE A 133 11.03 19.61 3.74
CA ILE A 133 11.59 18.28 3.90
C ILE A 133 10.64 17.43 4.73
N ARG A 134 10.41 16.21 4.28
CA ARG A 134 9.74 15.17 5.06
C ARG A 134 10.63 13.94 5.17
N VAL A 135 10.50 13.20 6.26
CA VAL A 135 11.23 11.95 6.47
C VAL A 135 10.24 10.82 6.69
N ASN A 136 10.36 9.77 5.88
CA ASN A 136 9.43 8.64 5.87
C ASN A 136 10.20 7.33 6.08
N VAL A 137 9.80 6.55 7.08
CA VAL A 137 10.30 5.20 7.29
C VAL A 137 9.42 4.22 6.52
N VAL A 138 9.91 3.75 5.39
CA VAL A 138 9.15 2.87 4.50
C VAL A 138 8.90 1.53 5.19
N GLY A 139 7.63 1.19 5.36
CA GLY A 139 7.19 -0.01 6.07
C GLY A 139 6.84 0.21 7.54
N PHE A 140 6.99 1.43 8.06
CA PHE A 140 6.46 1.83 9.35
C PHE A 140 5.07 2.46 9.19
N ILE A 141 4.18 2.19 10.14
CA ILE A 141 2.87 2.85 10.23
C ILE A 141 2.99 3.91 11.32
N GLY A 142 3.29 5.14 10.91
CA GLY A 142 3.31 6.31 11.77
C GLY A 142 1.92 6.85 12.08
N ASN A 143 1.87 8.12 12.48
CA ASN A 143 0.61 8.80 12.78
C ASN A 143 -0.19 9.03 11.47
N PRO A 144 -1.45 8.55 11.35
CA PRO A 144 -2.24 8.68 10.12
C PRO A 144 -2.55 10.14 9.75
N ASN A 145 -2.45 11.07 10.71
CA ASN A 145 -2.66 12.50 10.46
C ASN A 145 -1.42 13.22 9.91
N ARG A 146 -0.29 12.51 9.77
CA ARG A 146 0.96 13.04 9.22
C ARG A 146 1.34 12.24 7.99
N GLU A 147 1.18 12.86 6.84
CA GLU A 147 1.60 12.27 5.57
C GLU A 147 3.12 12.13 5.50
N ALA A 148 3.62 10.90 5.72
CA ALA A 148 5.00 10.52 5.48
C ALA A 148 6.04 11.39 6.23
N GLU A 149 5.68 11.82 7.45
CA GLU A 149 6.54 12.60 8.35
C GLU A 149 6.66 11.88 9.71
N ASP A 150 7.71 11.08 9.82
CA ASP A 150 8.00 10.23 10.96
C ASP A 150 9.02 10.83 11.94
N ARG A 151 9.47 12.08 11.72
CA ARG A 151 10.31 12.78 12.70
C ARG A 151 9.57 12.99 14.02
N ASN A 152 10.34 12.91 15.10
CA ASN A 152 9.88 13.09 16.48
C ASN A 152 8.78 12.09 16.90
N VAL A 153 8.73 10.93 16.25
CA VAL A 153 7.89 9.79 16.61
C VAL A 153 8.79 8.65 17.11
N GLU A 154 8.35 7.94 18.15
CA GLU A 154 9.02 6.73 18.60
C GLU A 154 8.68 5.57 17.65
N ILE A 155 9.70 5.00 17.03
CA ILE A 155 9.60 3.95 16.02
C ILE A 155 10.04 2.64 16.65
N ASP A 156 9.10 1.73 16.87
CA ASP A 156 9.38 0.34 17.24
C ASP A 156 9.60 -0.50 15.98
N THR A 157 10.82 -1.02 15.83
CA THR A 157 11.21 -1.86 14.68
C THR A 157 10.43 -3.18 14.58
N ASN A 158 9.74 -3.63 15.64
CA ASN A 158 8.82 -4.78 15.55
C ASN A 158 7.59 -4.49 14.67
N GLY A 159 7.20 -3.22 14.54
CA GLY A 159 6.03 -2.79 13.76
C GLY A 159 6.28 -2.73 12.25
N PHE A 160 7.50 -3.04 11.79
CA PHE A 160 7.83 -2.94 10.38
C PHE A 160 7.11 -4.00 9.54
N LEU A 161 6.47 -3.54 8.48
CA LEU A 161 5.74 -4.37 7.53
C LEU A 161 6.70 -5.06 6.56
N ARG A 162 6.89 -6.37 6.72
CA ARG A 162 7.82 -7.20 5.93
C ARG A 162 7.72 -7.02 4.41
N LYS A 163 6.53 -6.78 3.87
CA LYS A 163 6.30 -6.59 2.42
C LYS A 163 7.03 -5.36 1.83
N PHE A 164 7.47 -4.44 2.67
CA PHE A 164 8.22 -3.24 2.29
C PHE A 164 9.73 -3.36 2.56
N ALA A 165 10.19 -4.50 3.05
CA ALA A 165 11.61 -4.75 3.18
C ALA A 165 12.27 -4.77 1.79
N LEU A 166 13.50 -4.25 1.71
CA LEU A 166 14.29 -4.19 0.49
C LEU A 166 14.92 -5.54 0.12
N ASN A 167 14.90 -6.49 1.05
CA ASN A 167 15.51 -7.80 0.90
C ASN A 167 14.51 -8.94 1.21
N PRO A 168 14.70 -10.14 0.62
CA PRO A 168 13.80 -11.28 0.83
C PRO A 168 13.68 -11.73 2.31
N GLU A 169 14.74 -11.52 3.08
CA GLU A 169 14.81 -11.90 4.49
C GLU A 169 13.91 -11.03 5.38
N GLY A 170 13.51 -9.84 4.90
CA GLY A 170 12.61 -8.96 5.65
C GLY A 170 13.30 -8.12 6.72
N THR A 171 14.59 -7.84 6.56
CA THR A 171 15.44 -7.21 7.59
C THR A 171 15.96 -5.83 7.23
N ARG A 172 15.95 -5.43 5.95
CA ARG A 172 16.46 -4.14 5.49
C ARG A 172 15.33 -3.21 5.10
N TYR A 173 15.28 -2.03 5.72
CA TYR A 173 14.23 -1.04 5.49
C TYR A 173 14.83 0.31 5.07
N LYS A 174 14.06 1.10 4.34
CA LYS A 174 14.49 2.41 3.83
C LYS A 174 13.89 3.54 4.67
N VAL A 175 14.72 4.53 5.00
CA VAL A 175 14.30 5.85 5.45
C VAL A 175 14.48 6.80 4.27
N ALA A 176 13.37 7.26 3.70
CA ALA A 176 13.37 8.18 2.57
C ALA A 176 13.26 9.62 3.05
N VAL A 177 14.10 10.49 2.50
CA VAL A 177 13.99 11.95 2.68
C VAL A 177 13.36 12.53 1.44
N LEU A 178 12.22 13.17 1.62
CA LEU A 178 11.40 13.71 0.55
C LEU A 178 11.48 15.23 0.56
N ARG A 179 11.64 15.82 -0.62
CA ARG A 179 11.37 17.24 -0.86
C ARG A 179 10.11 17.32 -1.72
N ASP A 180 9.03 17.83 -1.12
CA ASP A 180 7.70 17.81 -1.72
C ASP A 180 7.25 16.37 -2.08
N LYS A 181 7.51 15.91 -3.32
CA LYS A 181 7.20 14.55 -3.80
C LYS A 181 8.43 13.77 -4.27
N ASP A 182 9.59 14.41 -4.32
CA ASP A 182 10.82 13.82 -4.84
C ASP A 182 11.65 13.24 -3.68
N GLU A 183 12.08 11.99 -3.82
CA GLU A 183 13.08 11.40 -2.92
C GLU A 183 14.46 11.98 -3.26
N ILE A 184 15.06 12.68 -2.30
CA ILE A 184 16.35 13.38 -2.48
C ILE A 184 17.50 12.69 -1.75
N ALA A 185 17.21 11.83 -0.78
CA ALA A 185 18.20 11.02 -0.05
C ALA A 185 17.55 9.76 0.53
N ALA A 186 18.37 8.75 0.80
CA ALA A 186 17.93 7.50 1.38
C ALA A 186 18.92 6.97 2.41
N PHE A 187 18.41 6.47 3.53
CA PHE A 187 19.18 5.81 4.58
C PHE A 187 18.60 4.42 4.81
N PHE A 188 19.38 3.51 5.37
CA PHE A 188 18.96 2.13 5.54
C PHE A 188 19.02 1.68 7.00
N LEU A 189 18.03 0.90 7.41
CA LEU A 189 17.96 0.25 8.71
C LEU A 189 18.06 -1.25 8.51
N ASP A 190 19.10 -1.88 9.06
CA ASP A 190 19.32 -3.32 9.00
C ASP A 190 19.00 -3.96 10.34
N LEU A 191 17.93 -4.75 10.39
CA LEU A 191 17.51 -5.50 11.57
C LEU A 191 18.34 -6.77 11.70
N LYS A 192 19.02 -6.91 12.83
CA LYS A 192 19.75 -8.10 13.27
C LYS A 192 19.02 -8.83 14.38
#